data_AF-A0A1S1P4D3-F1
#
_entry.id   AF-A0A1S1P4D3-F1
#
_cell.length_a   1.000
_cell.length_b   1.000
_cell.length_c   1.000
_cell.angle_alpha   90.00
_cell.angle_beta   90.00
_cell.angle_gamma   90.00
#
_symmetry.space_group_name_H-M   'P 1'
#
loop_
_entity.id
_entity.type
_entity.pdbx_description
1 polymer ?
#
loop_
_entity_poly.entity_id
_entity_poly.type
_entity_poly.pdbx_seq_one_letter_code
_entity_poly.pdbx_strand_id
1 'polypeptide(L)'
;MTEGERFVGSLPRKADFHDRNKRRSYELTRRIAARLIDDPGLVANGRSYLERLVRPDLAQAHAYTLWTAILDQDIRQIVSQMLEDSPRGDLLRDTQPVFAVIAPEDRVDMAEVTGLHIRSAASPDRRA
;
A
#
# COMPACT_ATOMS: atom_id res chain seq x y z
N MET A 1 3.90 6.07 18.17
CA MET A 1 4.79 5.56 17.11
C MET A 1 4.98 4.07 17.27
N THR A 2 4.41 3.27 16.36
CA THR A 2 4.44 1.80 16.39
C THR A 2 5.82 1.23 16.00
N GLU A 3 6.00 -0.08 16.09
CA GLU A 3 7.22 -0.74 15.61
C GLU A 3 7.33 -0.64 14.09
N GLY A 4 6.21 -0.85 13.38
CA GLY A 4 6.12 -0.73 11.95
C GLY A 4 6.45 0.68 11.45
N GLU A 5 5.93 1.71 12.10
CA GLU A 5 6.27 3.11 11.77
C GLU A 5 7.76 3.39 11.95
N ARG A 6 8.38 2.88 13.02
CA ARG A 6 9.82 3.01 13.25
C ARG A 6 10.63 2.29 12.20
N PHE A 7 10.27 1.04 11.88
CA PHE A 7 10.96 0.25 10.86
C PHE A 7 10.86 0.90 9.47
N VAL A 8 9.65 1.23 9.02
CA VAL A 8 9.41 1.90 7.74
C VAL A 8 10.06 3.29 7.69
N GLY A 9 10.12 4.00 8.81
CA GLY A 9 10.82 5.27 8.95
C GLY A 9 12.34 5.15 8.80
N SER A 10 12.92 4.00 9.14
CA SER A 10 14.36 3.73 9.02
C SER A 10 14.82 3.35 7.61
N LEU A 11 13.88 2.94 6.74
CA LEU A 11 14.20 2.54 5.37
C LEU A 11 14.42 3.76 4.46
N PRO A 12 15.31 3.65 3.45
CA PRO A 12 15.46 4.69 2.43
C PRO A 12 14.12 5.05 1.78
N ARG A 13 13.87 6.34 1.58
CA ARG A 13 12.67 6.80 0.88
C ARG A 13 12.91 6.83 -0.62
N LYS A 14 11.88 6.46 -1.39
CA LYS A 14 11.85 6.74 -2.82
C LYS A 14 11.87 8.25 -3.04
N ALA A 15 12.79 8.70 -3.88
CA ALA A 15 13.01 10.12 -4.12
C ALA A 15 12.31 10.62 -5.40
N ASP A 16 12.26 9.78 -6.44
CA ASP A 16 11.72 10.15 -7.75
C ASP A 16 10.37 9.49 -8.02
N PHE A 17 9.37 10.31 -8.34
CA PHE A 17 8.01 9.86 -8.66
C PHE A 17 7.61 10.40 -10.02
N HIS A 18 7.26 9.49 -10.93
CA HIS A 18 6.81 9.84 -12.28
C HIS A 18 5.58 10.76 -12.27
N ASP A 19 4.65 10.55 -11.33
CA ASP A 19 3.44 11.35 -11.19
C ASP A 19 2.92 11.39 -9.74
N ARG A 20 1.88 12.22 -9.52
CA ARG A 20 1.24 12.38 -8.20
C ARG A 20 0.55 11.10 -7.72
N ASN A 21 0.03 10.27 -8.62
CA ASN A 21 -0.62 9.02 -8.27
C ASN A 21 0.40 7.99 -7.78
N LYS A 22 1.60 7.94 -8.38
CA LYS A 22 2.72 7.12 -7.92
C LYS A 22 3.19 7.54 -6.53
N ARG A 23 3.30 8.84 -6.28
CA ARG A 23 3.59 9.36 -4.93
C ARG A 23 2.52 8.95 -3.93
N ARG A 24 1.24 9.07 -4.29
CA ARG A 24 0.11 8.67 -3.43
C ARG A 24 0.09 7.17 -3.16
N SER A 25 0.32 6.36 -4.19
CA SER A 25 0.40 4.90 -4.06
C SER A 25 1.54 4.50 -3.14
N TYR A 26 2.72 5.12 -3.30
CA TYR A 26 3.87 4.88 -2.42
C TYR A 26 3.58 5.20 -0.95
N GLU A 27 2.95 6.33 -0.64
CA GLU A 27 2.60 6.68 0.73
C GLU A 27 1.53 5.73 1.32
N LEU A 28 0.59 5.25 0.50
CA LEU A 28 -0.35 4.19 0.91
C LEU A 28 0.41 2.88 1.21
N THR A 29 1.32 2.46 0.33
CA THR A 29 2.16 1.29 0.54
C THR A 29 2.97 1.41 1.84
N ARG A 30 3.52 2.59 2.18
CA ARG A 30 4.24 2.80 3.46
C ARG A 30 3.37 2.51 4.68
N ARG A 31 2.09 2.90 4.65
CA ARG A 31 1.15 2.63 5.75
C ARG A 31 0.81 1.14 5.84
N ILE A 32 0.58 0.50 4.70
CA ILE A 32 0.35 -0.94 4.65
C ILE A 32 1.58 -1.70 5.16
N ALA A 33 2.78 -1.28 4.75
CA ALA A 33 4.04 -1.83 5.21
C ALA A 33 4.23 -1.69 6.73
N ALA A 34 3.92 -0.54 7.31
CA ALA A 34 3.98 -0.36 8.76
C ALA A 34 3.01 -1.33 9.45
N ARG A 35 1.77 -1.43 8.95
CA ARG A 35 0.77 -2.35 9.48
C ARG A 35 1.17 -3.82 9.33
N LEU A 36 1.87 -4.20 8.26
CA LEU A 36 2.40 -5.54 8.05
C LEU A 36 3.46 -5.91 9.08
N ILE A 37 4.30 -4.96 9.49
CA ILE A 37 5.26 -5.19 10.60
C ILE A 37 4.53 -5.34 11.93
N ASP A 38 3.56 -4.47 12.19
CA ASP A 38 2.80 -4.49 13.45
C ASP A 38 1.88 -5.72 13.56
N ASP A 39 1.37 -6.24 12.44
CA ASP A 39 0.54 -7.45 12.35
C ASP A 39 0.96 -8.33 11.15
N PRO A 40 1.96 -9.21 11.33
CA PRO A 40 2.41 -10.12 10.28
C PRO A 40 1.34 -11.13 9.82
N GLY A 41 0.27 -11.33 10.61
CA GLY A 41 -0.86 -12.21 10.25
C GLY A 41 -1.57 -11.76 8.97
N LEU A 42 -1.52 -10.46 8.65
CA LEU A 42 -2.11 -9.87 7.44
C LEU A 42 -1.51 -10.40 6.13
N VAL A 43 -0.33 -11.03 6.17
CA VAL A 43 0.22 -11.74 5.00
C VAL A 43 -0.73 -12.84 4.52
N ALA A 44 -1.48 -13.48 5.42
CA ALA A 44 -2.47 -14.49 5.06
C ALA A 44 -3.59 -13.92 4.17
N ASN A 45 -3.96 -12.65 4.34
CA ASN A 45 -4.93 -11.97 3.47
C ASN A 45 -4.36 -11.81 2.06
N GLY A 46 -3.09 -11.40 1.96
CA GLY A 46 -2.39 -11.30 0.68
C GLY A 46 -2.35 -12.64 -0.05
N ARG A 47 -2.03 -13.73 0.65
CA ARG A 47 -2.07 -15.09 0.08
C ARG A 47 -3.47 -15.48 -0.39
N SER A 48 -4.48 -15.27 0.45
CA SER A 48 -5.89 -15.55 0.11
C SER A 48 -6.36 -14.76 -1.12
N TYR A 49 -5.96 -13.49 -1.24
CA TYR A 49 -6.23 -12.66 -2.41
C TYR A 49 -5.60 -13.26 -3.67
N LEU A 50 -4.31 -13.63 -3.63
CA LEU A 50 -3.61 -14.21 -4.77
C LEU A 50 -4.27 -15.51 -5.23
N GLU A 51 -4.55 -16.43 -4.30
CA GLU A 51 -5.16 -17.72 -4.63
C GLU A 51 -6.56 -17.59 -5.25
N ARG A 52 -7.37 -16.65 -4.74
CA ARG A 52 -8.78 -16.52 -5.15
C ARG A 52 -8.97 -15.69 -6.40
N LEU A 53 -8.17 -14.63 -6.56
CA LEU A 53 -8.44 -13.59 -7.56
C LEU A 53 -7.37 -13.49 -8.64
N VAL A 54 -6.13 -13.88 -8.35
CA VAL A 54 -5.00 -13.71 -9.27
C VAL A 54 -4.64 -15.03 -9.94
N ARG A 55 -4.56 -16.13 -9.17
CA ARG A 55 -4.23 -17.47 -9.67
C ARG A 55 -5.10 -17.94 -10.85
N PRO A 56 -6.42 -17.70 -10.88
CA PRO A 56 -7.26 -18.14 -11.99
C PRO A 56 -7.07 -17.33 -13.28
N ASP A 57 -6.42 -16.16 -13.21
CA ASP A 57 -6.27 -15.24 -14.33
C ASP A 57 -4.87 -15.38 -14.97
N LEU A 58 -4.84 -15.96 -16.17
CA LEU A 58 -3.60 -16.16 -16.93
C LEU A 58 -2.89 -14.84 -17.27
N ALA A 59 -3.63 -13.74 -17.43
CA ALA A 59 -3.03 -12.43 -17.68
C ALA A 59 -2.21 -11.92 -16.48
N GLN A 60 -2.49 -12.46 -15.29
CA GLN A 60 -1.81 -12.09 -14.05
C GLN A 60 -0.85 -13.17 -13.54
N ALA A 61 -0.55 -14.20 -14.33
CA ALA A 61 0.38 -15.27 -13.95
C ALA A 61 1.74 -14.72 -13.46
N HIS A 62 2.26 -13.66 -14.09
CA HIS A 62 3.50 -13.02 -13.67
C HIS A 62 3.38 -12.39 -12.27
N ALA A 63 2.30 -11.67 -11.99
CA ALA A 63 2.06 -11.05 -10.68
C ALA A 63 1.86 -12.13 -9.60
N TYR A 64 1.16 -13.22 -9.93
CA TYR A 64 1.00 -14.36 -9.03
C TYR A 64 2.35 -14.97 -8.65
N THR A 65 3.18 -15.34 -9.62
CA THR A 65 4.51 -15.92 -9.36
C THR A 65 5.44 -14.97 -8.61
N LEU A 66 5.41 -13.68 -8.95
CA LEU A 66 6.19 -12.67 -8.25
C LEU A 66 5.80 -12.62 -6.78
N TRP A 67 4.50 -12.47 -6.50
CA TRP A 67 4.05 -12.28 -5.13
C TRP A 67 4.13 -13.53 -4.27
N THR A 68 3.88 -14.73 -4.79
CA THR A 68 4.07 -15.96 -4.00
C THR A 68 5.51 -16.09 -3.51
N ALA A 69 6.50 -15.82 -4.37
CA ALA A 69 7.91 -15.85 -3.98
C ALA A 69 8.30 -14.75 -2.97
N ILE A 70 7.64 -13.59 -3.00
CA ILE A 70 7.83 -12.53 -2.00
C ILE A 70 7.20 -12.94 -0.66
N LEU A 71 5.98 -13.46 -0.68
CA LEU A 71 5.23 -13.77 0.54
C LEU A 71 5.79 -14.96 1.33
N ASP A 72 6.73 -15.73 0.78
CA ASP A 72 7.46 -16.78 1.50
C ASP A 72 8.66 -16.25 2.31
N GLN A 73 8.92 -14.95 2.26
CA GLN A 73 10.04 -14.31 2.96
C GLN A 73 9.64 -13.77 4.34
N ASP A 74 10.64 -13.33 5.11
CA ASP A 74 10.40 -12.62 6.37
C ASP A 74 9.66 -11.30 6.13
N ILE A 75 8.83 -10.89 7.10
CA ILE A 75 7.99 -9.69 6.98
C ILE A 75 8.80 -8.42 6.73
N ARG A 76 10.00 -8.29 7.32
CA ARG A 76 10.88 -7.14 7.11
C ARG A 76 11.48 -7.15 5.71
N GLN A 77 11.75 -8.34 5.16
CA GLN A 77 12.22 -8.51 3.77
C GLN A 77 11.13 -8.17 2.75
N ILE A 78 9.89 -8.60 3.02
CA ILE A 78 8.72 -8.24 2.22
C ILE A 78 8.57 -6.71 2.18
N VAL A 79 8.53 -6.08 3.36
CA VAL A 79 8.36 -4.63 3.47
C VAL A 79 9.51 -3.86 2.82
N SER A 80 10.75 -4.31 2.99
CA SER A 80 11.92 -3.66 2.37
C SER A 80 11.82 -3.65 0.85
N GLN A 81 11.40 -4.77 0.23
CA GLN A 81 11.21 -4.84 -1.22
C GLN A 81 10.03 -4.00 -1.71
N MET A 82 8.92 -3.97 -0.95
CA MET A 82 7.77 -3.13 -1.29
C MET A 82 8.11 -1.63 -1.32
N LEU A 83 9.07 -1.20 -0.51
CA LEU A 83 9.45 0.21 -0.36
C LEU A 83 10.73 0.59 -1.10
N GLU A 84 11.39 -0.38 -1.73
CA GLU A 84 12.62 -0.17 -2.49
C GLU A 84 12.40 0.85 -3.61
N ASP A 85 13.37 1.77 -3.77
CA ASP A 85 13.43 2.69 -4.89
C ASP A 85 14.08 2.01 -6.10
N SER A 86 13.35 1.04 -6.67
CA SER A 86 13.78 0.25 -7.81
C SER A 86 12.60 -0.02 -8.74
N PRO A 87 12.85 -0.37 -10.02
CA PRO A 87 11.79 -0.83 -10.92
C PRO A 87 11.01 -2.03 -10.37
N ARG A 88 11.68 -2.91 -9.61
CA ARG A 88 11.04 -4.04 -8.92
C ARG A 88 10.12 -3.55 -7.81
N GLY A 89 10.55 -2.60 -6.99
CA GLY A 89 9.71 -1.97 -5.96
C GLY A 89 8.49 -1.28 -6.57
N ASP A 90 8.64 -0.60 -7.72
CA ASP A 90 7.52 0.00 -8.44
C ASP A 90 6.53 -1.05 -8.93
N LEU A 91 7.01 -2.15 -9.52
CA LEU A 91 6.16 -3.26 -9.95
C LEU A 91 5.41 -3.90 -8.78
N LEU A 92 6.06 -4.09 -7.63
CA LEU A 92 5.41 -4.60 -6.43
C LEU A 92 4.30 -3.65 -5.98
N ARG A 93 4.57 -2.35 -5.88
CA ARG A 93 3.54 -1.38 -5.49
C ARG A 93 2.34 -1.38 -6.43
N ASP A 94 2.56 -1.54 -7.73
CA ASP A 94 1.49 -1.56 -8.73
C ASP A 94 0.64 -2.82 -8.71
N THR A 95 1.23 -3.95 -8.30
CA THR A 95 0.57 -5.28 -8.32
C THR A 95 0.23 -5.79 -6.93
N GLN A 96 0.34 -4.93 -5.91
CA GLN A 96 0.25 -5.29 -4.51
C GLN A 96 -1.08 -6.00 -4.18
N PRO A 97 -1.07 -7.18 -3.54
CA PRO A 97 -2.30 -7.81 -3.10
C PRO A 97 -2.92 -7.02 -1.93
N VAL A 98 -4.19 -7.28 -1.68
CA VAL A 98 -4.91 -6.64 -0.58
C VAL A 98 -4.53 -7.32 0.74
N PHE A 99 -3.59 -6.71 1.47
CA PHE A 99 -3.19 -7.17 2.81
C PHE A 99 -4.14 -6.68 3.90
N ALA A 100 -4.55 -5.41 3.82
CA ALA A 100 -5.44 -4.77 4.78
C ALA A 100 -6.24 -3.66 4.11
N VAL A 101 -7.44 -3.40 4.63
CA VAL A 101 -8.22 -2.21 4.28
C VAL A 101 -7.81 -1.09 5.24
N ILE A 102 -7.21 -0.03 4.69
CA ILE A 102 -6.97 1.20 5.46
C ILE A 102 -8.26 2.00 5.48
N ALA A 103 -8.84 2.16 6.67
CA ALA A 103 -10.12 2.82 6.87
C ALA A 103 -10.06 4.29 6.43
N PRO A 104 -11.17 4.90 6.00
CA PRO A 104 -11.21 6.30 5.54
C PRO A 104 -10.67 7.30 6.57
N GLU A 105 -10.93 7.08 7.85
CA GLU A 105 -10.42 7.87 8.96
C GLU A 105 -8.89 7.87 9.03
N ASP A 106 -8.25 6.74 8.73
CA ASP A 106 -6.79 6.64 8.62
C ASP A 106 -6.26 7.28 7.33
N ARG A 107 -7.12 7.68 6.38
CA ARG A 107 -6.74 8.38 5.14
C ARG A 107 -6.73 9.89 5.29
N VAL A 108 -7.25 10.45 6.39
CA VAL A 108 -7.38 11.91 6.57
C VAL A 108 -6.00 12.60 6.61
N ASP A 109 -4.97 11.93 7.12
CA ASP A 109 -3.57 12.41 7.07
C ASP A 109 -3.01 12.56 5.64
N MET A 110 -3.66 11.98 4.61
CA MET A 110 -3.23 12.17 3.21
C MET A 110 -3.62 13.54 2.66
N ALA A 111 -4.75 14.11 3.10
CA ALA A 111 -5.27 15.36 2.56
C ALA A 111 -4.47 16.57 3.04
N GLU A 112 -4.01 16.55 4.29
CA GLU A 112 -3.13 17.59 4.84
C GLU A 112 -1.72 17.53 4.26
N VAL A 113 -1.14 16.33 4.07
CA VAL A 113 0.21 16.18 3.48
C VAL A 113 0.26 16.52 1.99
N THR A 114 -0.88 16.51 1.29
CA THR A 114 -0.96 16.82 -0.15
C THR A 114 -1.61 18.16 -0.50
N GLY A 115 -1.94 18.99 0.50
CA GLY A 115 -2.51 20.32 0.28
C GLY A 115 -3.83 20.32 -0.50
N LEU A 116 -4.58 19.21 -0.49
CA LEU A 116 -5.84 19.12 -1.20
C LEU A 116 -6.97 19.57 -0.27
N HIS A 117 -7.25 20.88 -0.27
CA HIS A 117 -8.49 21.41 0.29
C HIS A 117 -9.70 20.82 -0.45
N ILE A 118 -10.33 19.81 0.14
CA ILE A 118 -11.67 19.40 -0.28
C ILE A 118 -12.61 20.49 0.22
N ARG A 119 -13.08 21.34 -0.70
CA ARG A 119 -14.19 22.26 -0.44
C ARG A 119 -15.41 21.42 -0.09
N SER A 120 -15.82 21.49 1.18
CA SER A 120 -17.10 20.99 1.65
C SER A 120 -18.22 21.72 0.90
N ALA A 121 -18.96 20.99 0.07
CA ALA A 121 -20.19 21.49 -0.52
C ALA A 121 -21.29 21.40 0.55
N ALA A 122 -21.48 22.49 1.29
CA ALA A 122 -22.68 22.67 2.10
C ALA A 122 -23.89 22.78 1.17
N SER A 123 -24.81 21.82 1.28
CA SER A 123 -26.15 21.86 0.67
C SER A 123 -26.90 23.12 1.12
N PRO A 124 -27.56 23.85 0.21
CA PRO A 124 -28.59 24.79 0.62
C PRO A 124 -29.91 24.04 0.78
N ASP A 125 -30.35 23.97 2.02
CA ASP A 125 -31.73 23.80 2.44
C ASP A 125 -32.63 24.73 1.63
N ARG A 126 -33.60 24.18 0.88
CA ARG A 126 -34.72 24.94 0.31
C ARG A 126 -36.00 24.43 0.94
N ARG A 127 -36.37 25.06 2.05
CA ARG A 127 -37.77 25.28 2.40
C ARG A 127 -38.27 26.53 1.67
N ALA A 128 -39.32 26.37 0.88
CA ALA A 128 -40.39 27.34 0.69
C ALA A 128 -41.62 26.57 0.20
#